data_AF-A0A3M2SUT5-F1
#
_entry.id   AF-A0A3M2SUT5-F1
#
_cell.length_a   1.000
_cell.length_b   1.000
_cell.length_c   1.000
_cell.angle_alpha   90.00
_cell.angle_beta   90.00
_cell.angle_gamma   90.00
#
_symmetry.space_group_name_H-M   'P 1'
#
loop_
_entity.id
_entity.type
_entity.pdbx_description
1 polymer ?
#
loop_
_entity_poly.entity_id
_entity_poly.type
_entity_poly.pdbx_seq_one_letter_code
_entity_poly.pdbx_strand_id
1 'polypeptide(L)'
;MGLPLRDTSSKKRHEIRKQWYRQLKGLVSNIEDIPDRPVLDHKEQQRLGISMLTEDASHSEHEARYFTPVLPENLPISPCCPSRWVLENGGSSHESLWPRFLPDDEEAAELVEDYYDGRHLASVISHHLSKLRWRYPSPWKETSPGIPDRRGARYTERLGLEERFLVPCVYDMFSKRKPHQILLMASDHPVEEDCLLRSEVLAMTTFMRWKMLSMQREQSLVYPVMVISIMNLLKVRVLQGHFDGTLNIRRSKVYDFAIDDHEDVMKHVVGWLRSTAHGDTVLSMRMPIFRDSHDDEDDDEGQDEGGNMHGDGVPKP
;
A
#
# COMPACT_ATOMS: atom_id res chain seq x y z
N MET A 1 33.29 -19.05 -30.24
CA MET A 1 31.84 -18.80 -30.04
C MET A 1 31.55 -18.93 -28.56
N GLY A 2 31.44 -17.81 -27.84
CA GLY A 2 31.14 -17.82 -26.41
C GLY A 2 29.67 -18.11 -26.17
N LEU A 3 29.36 -19.10 -25.33
CA LEU A 3 28.00 -19.41 -24.90
C LEU A 3 27.38 -18.16 -24.23
N PRO A 4 26.14 -17.78 -24.59
CA PRO A 4 25.49 -16.66 -23.94
C PRO A 4 25.19 -17.06 -22.49
N LEU A 5 25.81 -16.36 -21.53
CA LEU A 5 25.39 -16.28 -20.12
C LEU A 5 23.99 -15.66 -20.06
N ARG A 6 22.97 -16.43 -20.46
CA ARG A 6 21.57 -16.07 -20.28
C ARG A 6 20.95 -16.98 -19.23
N ASP A 7 20.17 -16.35 -18.36
CA ASP A 7 18.89 -16.86 -17.84
C ASP A 7 18.79 -17.48 -16.43
N THR A 8 19.84 -17.55 -15.60
CA THR A 8 19.66 -17.99 -14.20
C THR A 8 18.93 -16.93 -13.37
N SER A 9 19.24 -15.65 -13.58
CA SER A 9 18.58 -14.54 -12.87
C SER A 9 17.09 -14.40 -13.22
N SER A 10 16.70 -14.66 -14.47
CA SER A 10 15.31 -14.53 -14.93
C SER A 10 14.45 -15.63 -14.33
N LYS A 11 14.93 -16.87 -14.36
CA LYS A 11 14.28 -18.03 -13.72
C LYS A 11 14.12 -17.84 -12.22
N LYS A 12 15.18 -17.43 -11.51
CA LYS A 12 15.11 -17.15 -10.06
C LYS A 12 14.06 -16.08 -9.75
N ARG A 13 14.04 -14.98 -10.51
CA ARG A 13 13.05 -13.92 -10.36
C ARG A 13 11.61 -14.42 -10.60
N HIS A 14 11.42 -15.25 -11.61
CA HIS A 14 10.11 -15.85 -11.90
C HIS A 14 9.61 -16.70 -10.72
N GLU A 15 10.48 -17.55 -10.15
CA GLU A 15 10.12 -18.37 -9.00
C GLU A 15 9.82 -17.54 -7.75
N ILE A 16 10.63 -16.51 -7.45
CA ILE A 16 10.35 -15.58 -6.34
C ILE A 16 8.98 -14.92 -6.53
N ARG A 17 8.69 -14.40 -7.73
CA ARG A 17 7.39 -13.78 -8.01
C ARG A 17 6.24 -14.76 -7.80
N LYS A 18 6.39 -16.01 -8.25
CA LYS A 18 5.38 -17.06 -8.10
C LYS A 18 5.16 -17.41 -6.63
N GLN A 19 6.23 -17.50 -5.84
CA GLN A 19 6.17 -17.68 -4.39
C GLN A 19 5.42 -16.52 -3.73
N TRP A 20 5.82 -15.28 -4.01
CA TRP A 20 5.19 -14.10 -3.43
C TRP A 20 3.72 -13.96 -3.82
N TYR A 21 3.37 -14.32 -5.06
CA TYR A 21 1.98 -14.35 -5.48
C TYR A 21 1.15 -15.36 -4.66
N ARG A 22 1.71 -16.55 -4.36
CA ARG A 22 1.03 -17.55 -3.51
C ARG A 22 0.89 -17.06 -2.07
N GLN A 23 1.93 -16.45 -1.51
CA GLN A 23 1.90 -15.88 -0.16
C GLN A 23 0.86 -14.77 -0.05
N LEU A 24 0.85 -13.82 -1.00
CA LEU A 24 -0.13 -12.74 -1.03
C LEU A 24 -1.56 -13.26 -1.25
N LYS A 25 -1.73 -14.30 -2.07
CA LYS A 25 -3.03 -14.99 -2.22
C LYS A 25 -3.48 -15.61 -0.89
N GLY A 26 -2.57 -16.29 -0.18
CA GLY A 26 -2.86 -16.86 1.13
C GLY A 26 -3.21 -15.80 2.17
N LEU A 27 -2.50 -14.66 2.17
CA LEU A 27 -2.81 -13.52 3.03
C LEU A 27 -4.22 -12.97 2.77
N VAL A 28 -4.60 -12.76 1.50
CA VAL A 28 -5.96 -12.31 1.16
C VAL A 28 -7.00 -13.29 1.68
N SER A 29 -6.83 -14.60 1.45
CA SER A 29 -7.77 -15.60 1.97
C SER A 29 -7.83 -15.61 3.50
N ASN A 30 -6.68 -15.51 4.19
CA ASN A 30 -6.65 -15.43 5.64
C ASN A 30 -7.35 -14.19 6.21
N ILE A 31 -7.44 -13.09 5.45
CA ILE A 31 -8.17 -11.88 5.84
C ILE A 31 -9.66 -12.03 5.52
N GLU A 32 -10.00 -12.62 4.37
CA GLU A 32 -11.39 -12.94 3.98
C GLU A 32 -12.04 -13.87 5.03
N ASP A 33 -11.30 -14.84 5.56
CA ASP A 33 -11.75 -15.80 6.59
C ASP A 33 -11.97 -15.19 7.99
N ILE A 34 -11.82 -13.87 8.16
CA ILE A 34 -12.12 -13.13 9.40
C ILE A 34 -13.35 -12.23 9.17
N PRO A 35 -14.56 -12.80 9.01
CA PRO A 35 -15.73 -12.05 8.51
C PRO A 35 -16.21 -10.95 9.48
N ASP A 36 -16.04 -11.15 10.79
CA ASP A 36 -16.67 -10.29 11.81
C ASP A 36 -15.70 -9.29 12.46
N ARG A 37 -14.53 -9.05 11.87
CA ARG A 37 -13.55 -8.10 12.41
C ARG A 37 -13.20 -7.01 11.40
N PRO A 38 -13.83 -5.84 11.52
CA PRO A 38 -13.55 -4.73 10.63
C PRO A 38 -12.16 -4.12 10.85
N VAL A 39 -11.56 -4.44 11.98
CA VAL A 39 -10.29 -3.91 12.40
C VAL A 39 -9.30 -5.05 12.66
N LEU A 40 -8.10 -4.87 12.12
CA LEU A 40 -6.95 -5.71 12.39
C LEU A 40 -6.16 -5.04 13.50
N ASP A 41 -6.37 -5.49 14.73
CA ASP A 41 -5.58 -5.08 15.89
C ASP A 41 -4.11 -5.53 15.74
N HIS A 42 -3.25 -5.10 16.66
CA HIS A 42 -1.83 -5.45 16.62
C HIS A 42 -1.58 -6.97 16.64
N LYS A 43 -2.41 -7.76 17.33
CA LYS A 43 -2.28 -9.21 17.41
C LYS A 43 -2.62 -9.87 16.08
N GLU A 44 -3.67 -9.41 15.41
CA GLU A 44 -4.06 -9.88 14.08
C GLU A 44 -3.04 -9.44 13.02
N GLN A 45 -2.54 -8.21 13.08
CA GLN A 45 -1.45 -7.73 12.22
C GLN A 45 -0.21 -8.64 12.33
N GLN A 46 0.22 -8.97 13.56
CA GLN A 46 1.32 -9.91 13.79
C GLN A 46 1.00 -11.31 13.28
N ARG A 47 -0.20 -11.85 13.55
CA ARG A 47 -0.62 -13.18 13.07
C ARG A 47 -0.61 -13.27 11.54
N LEU A 48 -0.99 -12.19 10.87
CA LEU A 48 -1.00 -12.08 9.41
C LEU A 48 0.38 -11.75 8.81
N GLY A 49 1.39 -11.52 9.64
CA GLY A 49 2.73 -11.14 9.18
C GLY A 49 2.75 -9.76 8.51
N ILE A 50 1.92 -8.83 8.98
CA ILE A 50 1.90 -7.44 8.53
C ILE A 50 2.94 -6.66 9.35
N SER A 51 3.91 -6.07 8.64
CA SER A 51 4.95 -5.23 9.22
C SER A 51 4.51 -3.76 9.17
N MET A 52 4.33 -3.15 10.33
CA MET A 52 4.05 -1.72 10.46
C MET A 52 5.36 -0.94 10.53
N LEU A 53 5.53 0.02 9.62
CA LEU A 53 6.69 0.92 9.61
C LEU A 53 6.35 2.17 10.42
N THR A 54 7.04 2.38 11.55
CA THR A 54 6.88 3.56 12.41
C THR A 54 7.67 4.76 11.88
N GLU A 55 7.19 5.98 12.15
CA GLU A 55 7.85 7.23 11.72
C GLU A 55 9.11 7.55 12.54
N ASP A 56 9.22 7.02 13.76
CA ASP A 56 10.28 7.38 14.73
C ASP A 56 11.66 6.76 14.47
N ALA A 57 11.79 5.93 13.42
CA ALA A 57 13.09 5.38 13.00
C ALA A 57 13.87 6.42 12.18
N SER A 58 14.30 7.50 12.85
CA SER A 58 15.38 8.43 12.50
C SER A 58 15.71 8.55 11.01
N HIS A 59 15.15 9.54 10.30
CA HIS A 59 15.63 10.14 9.03
C HIS A 59 16.58 9.29 8.15
N SER A 60 16.26 8.02 7.96
CA SER A 60 17.00 7.16 7.05
C SER A 60 16.36 7.33 5.69
N GLU A 61 17.13 7.23 4.62
CA GLU A 61 16.69 7.34 3.21
C GLU A 61 15.52 6.39 2.82
N HIS A 62 14.95 5.65 3.77
CA HIS A 62 13.84 4.72 3.66
C HIS A 62 12.45 5.34 3.89
N GLU A 63 12.39 6.61 4.31
CA GLU A 63 11.17 7.29 4.80
C GLU A 63 10.01 7.39 3.79
N ALA A 64 10.24 7.15 2.49
CA ALA A 64 9.17 7.19 1.51
C ALA A 64 9.34 6.20 0.36
N ARG A 65 9.86 4.98 0.63
CA ARG A 65 10.44 4.04 -0.37
C ARG A 65 9.83 4.02 -1.78
N TYR A 66 8.51 4.19 -1.93
CA TYR A 66 7.84 4.12 -3.22
C TYR A 66 7.00 5.35 -3.64
N PHE A 67 6.59 6.22 -2.72
CA PHE A 67 5.77 7.40 -3.01
C PHE A 67 6.22 8.62 -2.21
N THR A 68 6.56 9.72 -2.88
CA THR A 68 6.83 11.01 -2.22
C THR A 68 5.70 11.98 -2.54
N PRO A 69 4.98 12.52 -1.55
CA PRO A 69 3.92 13.48 -1.81
C PRO A 69 4.50 14.78 -2.39
N VAL A 70 3.71 15.49 -3.21
CA VAL A 70 4.01 16.88 -3.51
C VAL A 70 3.63 17.70 -2.28
N LEU A 71 4.59 18.45 -1.72
CA LEU A 71 4.32 19.29 -0.56
C LEU A 71 3.27 20.36 -0.90
N PRO A 72 2.40 20.74 0.05
CA PRO A 72 1.34 21.74 -0.17
C PRO A 72 1.83 23.03 -0.84
N GLU A 73 2.98 23.56 -0.41
CA GLU A 73 3.63 24.76 -0.94
C GLU A 73 4.17 24.59 -2.37
N ASN A 74 4.41 23.35 -2.78
CA ASN A 74 4.88 23.00 -4.13
C ASN A 74 3.71 22.64 -5.07
N LEU A 75 2.47 22.66 -4.57
CA LEU A 75 1.31 22.55 -5.45
C LEU A 75 1.23 23.80 -6.31
N PRO A 76 1.07 23.66 -7.63
CA PRO A 76 1.17 24.79 -8.55
C PRO A 76 0.01 25.78 -8.42
N ILE A 77 -1.05 25.40 -7.72
CA ILE A 77 -2.14 26.25 -7.25
C ILE A 77 -2.91 25.45 -6.18
N SER A 78 -3.51 26.16 -5.22
CA SER A 78 -4.42 25.53 -4.26
C SER A 78 -5.52 24.77 -5.02
N PRO A 79 -5.79 23.50 -4.67
CA PRO A 79 -6.88 22.73 -5.25
C PRO A 79 -8.22 23.44 -5.02
N CYS A 80 -8.34 24.16 -3.90
CA CYS A 80 -9.51 24.94 -3.50
C CYS A 80 -9.45 26.40 -3.98
N CYS A 81 -8.57 26.78 -4.93
CA CYS A 81 -8.48 28.18 -5.36
C CYS A 81 -9.81 28.68 -5.99
N PRO A 82 -10.44 29.76 -5.46
CA PRO A 82 -11.76 30.23 -5.89
C PRO A 82 -11.89 30.44 -7.41
N SER A 83 -10.83 30.94 -8.05
CA SER A 83 -10.77 31.18 -9.50
C SER A 83 -11.02 29.96 -10.39
N ARG A 84 -10.96 28.75 -9.82
CA ARG A 84 -11.26 27.48 -10.50
C ARG A 84 -12.71 27.04 -10.40
N TRP A 85 -13.46 27.70 -9.52
CA TRP A 85 -14.82 27.34 -9.10
C TRP A 85 -15.83 28.46 -9.38
N VAL A 86 -15.39 29.55 -10.01
CA VAL A 86 -16.29 30.56 -10.57
C VAL A 86 -16.84 30.02 -11.88
N LEU A 87 -18.15 29.77 -11.92
CA LEU A 87 -18.88 29.48 -13.14
C LEU A 87 -18.95 30.74 -14.02
N GLU A 88 -19.07 30.57 -15.34
CA GLU A 88 -19.13 31.68 -16.32
C GLU A 88 -20.27 32.69 -16.06
N ASN A 89 -21.27 32.30 -15.26
CA ASN A 89 -22.40 33.14 -14.84
C ASN A 89 -22.16 33.89 -13.51
N GLY A 90 -20.95 33.86 -12.95
CA GLY A 90 -20.61 34.54 -11.69
C GLY A 90 -21.05 33.79 -10.43
N GLY A 91 -21.67 32.61 -10.55
CA GLY A 91 -21.90 31.72 -9.41
C GLY A 91 -20.59 31.11 -8.93
N SER A 92 -20.26 31.32 -7.65
CA SER A 92 -19.12 30.63 -7.02
C SER A 92 -19.62 29.31 -6.43
N SER A 93 -19.27 28.19 -7.04
CA SER A 93 -19.45 26.86 -6.46
C SER A 93 -18.21 26.48 -5.67
N HIS A 94 -17.72 27.38 -4.81
CA HIS A 94 -16.51 27.11 -4.05
C HIS A 94 -16.80 26.01 -3.02
N GLU A 95 -16.38 24.79 -3.34
CA GLU A 95 -16.52 23.60 -2.49
C GLU A 95 -15.58 23.59 -1.27
N SER A 96 -14.86 24.69 -0.94
CA SER A 96 -14.17 24.80 0.37
C SER A 96 -15.15 24.66 1.53
N LEU A 97 -16.38 25.06 1.30
CA LEU A 97 -17.51 24.74 2.15
C LEU A 97 -18.16 23.52 1.54
N TRP A 98 -17.78 22.36 2.03
CA TRP A 98 -18.54 21.14 1.80
C TRP A 98 -20.01 21.45 2.10
N PRO A 99 -20.93 21.43 1.13
CA PRO A 99 -22.33 21.56 1.49
C PRO A 99 -22.67 20.19 2.07
N ARG A 100 -22.60 20.04 3.40
CA ARG A 100 -23.44 19.06 4.04
C ARG A 100 -24.84 19.55 3.73
N PHE A 101 -25.42 19.08 2.64
CA PHE A 101 -26.85 19.15 2.45
C PHE A 101 -27.43 18.24 3.52
N LEU A 102 -27.49 18.73 4.75
CA LEU A 102 -28.33 18.15 5.77
C LEU A 102 -29.74 18.39 5.25
N PRO A 103 -30.51 17.33 4.99
CA PRO A 103 -31.93 17.50 4.73
C PRO A 103 -32.52 18.33 5.87
N ASP A 104 -33.41 19.28 5.55
CA ASP A 104 -34.12 20.06 6.58
C ASP A 104 -35.02 19.17 7.47
N ASP A 105 -35.26 17.93 7.02
CA ASP A 105 -36.01 16.90 7.71
C ASP A 105 -35.09 16.07 8.62
N GLU A 106 -35.31 16.15 9.94
CA GLU A 106 -34.54 15.41 10.95
C GLU A 106 -34.58 13.89 10.72
N GLU A 107 -35.68 13.35 10.18
CA GLU A 107 -35.83 11.92 9.90
C GLU A 107 -35.00 11.50 8.66
N ALA A 108 -34.81 12.41 7.70
CA ALA A 108 -33.92 12.23 6.56
C ALA A 108 -32.44 12.51 6.90
N ALA A 109 -32.17 13.37 7.89
CA ALA A 109 -30.82 13.61 8.42
C ALA A 109 -30.27 12.39 9.18
N GLU A 110 -31.13 11.64 9.90
CA GLU A 110 -30.78 10.34 10.48
C GLU A 110 -30.50 9.26 9.42
N LEU A 111 -31.01 9.42 8.19
CA LEU A 111 -30.79 8.52 7.06
C LEU A 111 -29.60 8.92 6.16
N VAL A 112 -28.90 10.02 6.45
CA VAL A 112 -27.62 10.32 5.80
C VAL A 112 -26.60 9.32 6.34
N GLU A 113 -26.57 8.11 5.75
CA GLU A 113 -25.57 7.12 6.11
C GLU A 113 -24.18 7.73 5.83
N ASP A 114 -23.33 7.82 6.86
CA ASP A 114 -21.97 8.38 6.77
C ASP A 114 -21.12 7.76 5.64
N TYR A 115 -21.50 6.56 5.19
CA TYR A 115 -20.92 5.89 4.03
C TYR A 115 -21.12 6.67 2.71
N TYR A 116 -22.29 7.27 2.49
CA TYR A 116 -22.54 8.10 1.30
C TYR A 116 -21.74 9.40 1.34
N ASP A 117 -21.52 9.93 2.54
CA ASP A 117 -20.64 11.09 2.77
C ASP A 117 -19.19 10.77 2.38
N GLY A 118 -18.67 9.62 2.78
CA GLY A 118 -17.33 9.17 2.35
C GLY A 118 -17.21 9.00 0.83
N ARG A 119 -18.24 8.46 0.16
CA ARG A 119 -18.29 8.35 -1.31
C ARG A 119 -18.38 9.70 -2.00
N HIS A 120 -19.17 10.62 -1.45
CA HIS A 120 -19.24 11.98 -1.95
C HIS A 120 -17.87 12.66 -1.79
N LEU A 121 -17.17 12.48 -0.67
CA LEU A 121 -15.83 13.03 -0.44
C LEU A 121 -14.81 12.51 -1.45
N ALA A 122 -14.88 11.23 -1.79
CA ALA A 122 -14.07 10.68 -2.88
C ALA A 122 -14.33 11.39 -4.23
N SER A 123 -15.61 11.69 -4.53
CA SER A 123 -16.00 12.40 -5.75
C SER A 123 -15.44 13.82 -5.78
N VAL A 124 -15.57 14.57 -4.68
CA VAL A 124 -15.06 15.94 -4.55
C VAL A 124 -13.54 15.97 -4.68
N ILE A 125 -12.81 15.07 -4.00
CA ILE A 125 -11.35 14.94 -4.11
C ILE A 125 -10.94 14.65 -5.56
N SER A 126 -11.62 13.70 -6.22
CA SER A 126 -11.34 13.36 -7.62
C SER A 126 -11.64 14.55 -8.55
N HIS A 127 -12.70 15.31 -8.28
CA HIS A 127 -13.04 16.50 -9.04
C HIS A 127 -11.96 17.59 -8.92
N HIS A 128 -11.48 17.87 -7.71
CA HIS A 128 -10.35 18.78 -7.44
C HIS A 128 -9.09 18.35 -8.22
N LEU A 129 -8.77 17.05 -8.20
CA LEU A 129 -7.64 16.50 -8.95
C LEU A 129 -7.81 16.67 -10.47
N SER A 130 -9.02 16.45 -11.00
CA SER A 130 -9.33 16.58 -12.43
C SER A 130 -9.12 18.01 -12.94
N LYS A 131 -9.50 19.02 -12.14
CA LYS A 131 -9.29 20.45 -12.46
C LYS A 131 -7.79 20.81 -12.49
N LEU A 132 -6.98 20.18 -11.64
CA LEU A 132 -5.51 20.34 -11.69
C LEU A 132 -4.90 19.72 -12.95
N ARG A 133 -5.39 18.55 -13.37
CA ARG A 133 -4.81 17.77 -14.48
C ARG A 133 -4.77 18.53 -15.80
N TRP A 134 -5.76 19.37 -16.08
CA TRP A 134 -5.83 20.15 -17.32
C TRP A 134 -4.70 21.17 -17.47
N ARG A 135 -4.22 21.75 -16.36
CA ARG A 135 -3.13 22.74 -16.37
C ARG A 135 -1.77 22.13 -16.01
N TYR A 136 -1.77 21.07 -15.22
CA TYR A 136 -0.56 20.44 -14.68
C TYR A 136 -0.64 18.92 -14.88
N PRO A 137 -0.14 18.42 -16.03
CA PRO A 137 -0.14 17.00 -16.36
C PRO A 137 0.46 16.17 -15.23
N SER A 138 -0.10 14.98 -15.04
CA SER A 138 0.35 13.99 -14.06
C SER A 138 0.67 12.69 -14.80
N PRO A 139 1.72 11.95 -14.40
CA PRO A 139 2.00 10.62 -14.96
C PRO A 139 0.98 9.56 -14.50
N TRP A 140 0.18 9.89 -13.48
CA TRP A 140 -0.93 9.07 -13.00
C TRP A 140 -2.11 9.12 -13.98
N LYS A 141 -2.60 7.95 -14.37
CA LYS A 141 -3.81 7.80 -15.17
C LYS A 141 -4.89 7.16 -14.33
N GLU A 142 -6.00 7.87 -14.21
CA GLU A 142 -7.22 7.28 -13.65
C GLU A 142 -7.66 6.10 -14.55
N THR A 143 -7.83 4.94 -13.93
CA THR A 143 -8.36 3.73 -14.54
C THR A 143 -9.62 3.34 -13.79
N SER A 144 -10.66 2.97 -14.54
CA SER A 144 -11.92 2.56 -13.92
C SER A 144 -11.69 1.33 -13.02
N PRO A 145 -12.27 1.29 -11.82
CA PRO A 145 -12.24 0.08 -11.00
C PRO A 145 -12.95 -1.11 -11.64
N GLY A 146 -13.88 -0.86 -12.58
CA GLY A 146 -14.72 -1.88 -13.21
C GLY A 146 -14.17 -2.48 -14.51
N ILE A 147 -13.09 -1.94 -15.10
CA ILE A 147 -12.55 -2.46 -16.38
C ILE A 147 -11.01 -2.50 -16.37
N PRO A 148 -10.40 -3.71 -16.36
CA PRO A 148 -11.04 -5.00 -16.12
C PRO A 148 -11.62 -5.06 -14.69
N ASP A 149 -12.58 -5.95 -14.46
CA ASP A 149 -13.16 -6.15 -13.12
C ASP A 149 -12.07 -6.47 -12.10
N ARG A 150 -11.93 -5.61 -11.10
CA ARG A 150 -10.96 -5.72 -10.01
C ARG A 150 -11.75 -6.10 -8.76
N ARG A 151 -11.74 -7.38 -8.39
CA ARG A 151 -12.46 -7.89 -7.21
C ARG A 151 -12.22 -7.09 -5.92
N GLY A 152 -11.04 -6.50 -5.75
CA GLY A 152 -10.72 -5.66 -4.58
C GLY A 152 -11.27 -4.24 -4.62
N ALA A 153 -11.99 -3.86 -5.69
CA ALA A 153 -12.49 -2.51 -5.87
C ALA A 153 -13.89 -2.29 -5.30
N ARG A 154 -14.62 -3.36 -5.02
CA ARG A 154 -15.92 -3.30 -4.37
C ARG A 154 -16.08 -4.52 -3.49
N TYR A 155 -16.37 -4.26 -2.23
CA TYR A 155 -16.89 -5.26 -1.33
C TYR A 155 -18.24 -4.74 -0.86
N THR A 156 -19.28 -5.29 -1.48
CA THR A 156 -20.67 -5.01 -1.15
C THR A 156 -21.37 -6.34 -1.08
N GLU A 157 -22.03 -6.56 0.04
CA GLU A 157 -22.75 -7.76 0.44
C GLU A 157 -23.30 -8.67 -0.69
N ARG A 158 -23.09 -9.97 -0.49
CA ARG A 158 -24.22 -10.92 -0.44
C ARG A 158 -24.67 -10.98 1.03
N LEU A 159 -25.85 -10.46 1.38
CA LEU A 159 -26.60 -10.76 2.62
C LEU A 159 -26.33 -9.98 3.94
N GLY A 160 -25.91 -8.72 3.97
CA GLY A 160 -26.03 -7.90 5.21
C GLY A 160 -24.85 -7.90 6.20
N LEU A 161 -23.81 -8.71 6.00
CA LEU A 161 -22.91 -9.12 7.09
C LEU A 161 -21.44 -8.70 6.98
N GLU A 162 -21.03 -8.02 5.90
CA GLU A 162 -19.61 -7.65 5.69
C GLU A 162 -19.41 -6.14 5.49
N GLU A 163 -18.22 -5.63 5.87
CA GLU A 163 -17.78 -4.23 5.73
C GLU A 163 -18.10 -3.65 4.35
N ARG A 164 -18.79 -2.51 4.30
CA ARG A 164 -19.06 -1.82 3.04
C ARG A 164 -17.88 -0.94 2.71
N PHE A 165 -17.12 -1.36 1.69
CA PHE A 165 -16.10 -0.50 1.12
C PHE A 165 -16.12 -0.49 -0.41
N LEU A 166 -15.67 0.64 -0.94
CA LEU A 166 -15.59 0.90 -2.37
C LEU A 166 -14.27 1.60 -2.66
N VAL A 167 -13.62 1.20 -3.75
CA VAL A 167 -12.51 1.94 -4.36
C VAL A 167 -13.06 2.66 -5.60
N PRO A 168 -13.64 3.87 -5.45
CA PRO A 168 -14.24 4.60 -6.56
C PRO A 168 -13.23 5.03 -7.63
N CYS A 169 -12.01 5.37 -7.24
CA CYS A 169 -10.97 5.83 -8.16
C CYS A 169 -9.68 5.03 -7.98
N VAL A 170 -9.09 4.62 -9.11
CA VAL A 170 -7.77 4.00 -9.14
C VAL A 170 -6.89 4.80 -10.08
N TYR A 171 -5.69 5.13 -9.63
CA TYR A 171 -4.71 5.83 -10.44
C TYR A 171 -3.51 4.92 -10.68
N ASP A 172 -3.33 4.50 -11.92
CA ASP A 172 -2.18 3.71 -12.35
C ASP A 172 -1.05 4.61 -12.82
N MET A 173 0.17 4.33 -12.35
CA MET A 173 1.37 4.93 -12.92
C MET A 173 1.55 4.41 -14.35
N PHE A 174 1.53 5.31 -15.34
CA PHE A 174 1.66 4.91 -16.75
C PHE A 174 3.13 4.70 -17.14
N SER A 175 3.80 3.74 -16.48
CA SER A 175 5.18 3.34 -16.75
C SER A 175 5.35 1.84 -16.56
N LYS A 176 5.92 1.16 -17.56
CA LYS A 176 6.20 -0.29 -17.48
C LYS A 176 7.19 -0.65 -16.36
N ARG A 177 8.00 0.32 -15.92
CA ARG A 177 9.03 0.13 -14.88
C ARG A 177 8.56 0.51 -13.49
N LYS A 178 7.41 1.16 -13.36
CA LYS A 178 6.87 1.65 -12.07
C LYS A 178 5.44 1.11 -11.94
N PRO A 179 5.26 -0.09 -11.38
CA PRO A 179 3.96 -0.74 -11.26
C PRO A 179 3.07 -0.15 -10.15
N HIS A 180 3.28 1.11 -9.78
CA HIS A 180 2.61 1.76 -8.66
C HIS A 180 1.13 2.03 -8.95
N GLN A 181 0.32 1.96 -7.90
CA GLN A 181 -1.09 2.32 -7.92
C GLN A 181 -1.44 3.22 -6.74
N ILE A 182 -2.38 4.14 -6.94
CA ILE A 182 -3.03 4.90 -5.86
C ILE A 182 -4.52 4.54 -5.89
N LEU A 183 -5.06 4.16 -4.75
CA LEU A 183 -6.47 3.84 -4.55
C LEU A 183 -7.08 4.97 -3.73
N LEU A 184 -8.16 5.58 -4.22
CA LEU A 184 -9.04 6.40 -3.39
C LEU A 184 -10.18 5.49 -2.96
N MET A 185 -10.32 5.26 -1.67
CA MET A 185 -11.22 4.28 -1.07
C MET A 185 -12.16 4.96 -0.09
N ALA A 186 -13.40 4.52 -0.04
CA ALA A 186 -14.37 4.87 0.98
C ALA A 186 -14.78 3.61 1.76
N SER A 187 -14.81 3.70 3.08
CA SER A 187 -15.28 2.67 4.00
C SER A 187 -16.26 3.29 5.00
N ASP A 188 -17.27 2.52 5.38
CA ASP A 188 -18.24 2.83 6.43
C ASP A 188 -17.69 2.70 7.86
N HIS A 189 -16.45 2.23 8.02
CA HIS A 189 -15.90 1.95 9.33
C HIS A 189 -15.37 3.22 10.03
N PRO A 190 -15.62 3.42 11.33
CA PRO A 190 -15.00 4.48 12.10
C PRO A 190 -13.48 4.34 12.15
N VAL A 191 -12.82 5.47 12.39
CA VAL A 191 -11.37 5.50 12.51
C VAL A 191 -10.91 4.87 13.82
N GLU A 192 -9.98 3.93 13.72
CA GLU A 192 -9.17 3.46 14.84
C GLU A 192 -7.70 3.82 14.57
N GLU A 193 -7.17 4.79 15.31
CA GLU A 193 -5.84 5.37 15.05
C GLU A 193 -4.73 4.31 15.10
N ASP A 194 -4.84 3.37 16.05
CA ASP A 194 -3.81 2.36 16.28
C ASP A 194 -3.96 1.09 15.44
N CYS A 195 -5.07 0.93 14.74
CA CYS A 195 -5.37 -0.29 14.00
C CYS A 195 -5.45 -0.06 12.48
N LEU A 196 -5.36 -1.15 11.72
CA LEU A 196 -5.64 -1.14 10.27
C LEU A 196 -7.08 -1.60 10.04
N LEU A 197 -7.78 -0.99 9.10
CA LEU A 197 -9.06 -1.53 8.67
C LEU A 197 -8.82 -2.77 7.82
N ARG A 198 -9.62 -3.80 8.03
CA ARG A 198 -9.60 -5.01 7.21
C ARG A 198 -9.82 -4.66 5.75
N SER A 199 -10.79 -3.81 5.45
CA SER A 199 -11.05 -3.26 4.11
C SER A 199 -9.83 -2.59 3.45
N GLU A 200 -9.02 -1.83 4.20
CA GLU A 200 -7.82 -1.16 3.66
C GLU A 200 -6.78 -2.19 3.21
N VAL A 201 -6.54 -3.21 4.04
CA VAL A 201 -5.57 -4.27 3.75
C VAL A 201 -6.08 -5.15 2.61
N LEU A 202 -7.39 -5.46 2.56
CA LEU A 202 -8.01 -6.23 1.47
C LEU A 202 -7.89 -5.50 0.13
N ALA A 203 -8.24 -4.22 0.08
CA ALA A 203 -8.10 -3.41 -1.13
C ALA A 203 -6.64 -3.39 -1.58
N MET A 204 -5.72 -3.03 -0.68
CA MET A 204 -4.29 -2.95 -0.98
C MET A 204 -3.73 -4.26 -1.54
N THR A 205 -3.89 -5.37 -0.81
CA THR A 205 -3.33 -6.68 -1.18
C THR A 205 -3.96 -7.25 -2.45
N THR A 206 -5.26 -7.05 -2.66
CA THR A 206 -5.96 -7.50 -3.86
C THR A 206 -5.48 -6.76 -5.10
N PHE A 207 -5.25 -5.45 -5.00
CA PHE A 207 -4.71 -4.65 -6.09
C PHE A 207 -3.25 -5.02 -6.39
N MET A 208 -2.41 -5.22 -5.38
CA MET A 208 -1.05 -5.76 -5.55
C MET A 208 -1.08 -7.08 -6.33
N ARG A 209 -1.93 -8.02 -5.90
CA ARG A 209 -2.08 -9.33 -6.53
C ARG A 209 -2.55 -9.22 -7.99
N TRP A 210 -3.51 -8.35 -8.27
CA TRP A 210 -3.96 -8.07 -9.63
C TRP A 210 -2.84 -7.49 -10.51
N LYS A 211 -2.07 -6.55 -9.96
CA LYS A 211 -0.95 -5.92 -10.67
C LYS A 211 0.17 -6.92 -10.99
N MET A 212 0.48 -7.82 -10.06
CA MET A 212 1.42 -8.93 -10.26
C MET A 212 1.03 -9.80 -11.46
N LEU A 213 -0.26 -10.11 -11.62
CA LEU A 213 -0.76 -10.90 -12.74
C LEU A 213 -0.76 -10.12 -14.05
N SER A 214 -1.27 -8.88 -14.04
CA SER A 214 -1.36 -8.06 -15.25
C SER A 214 0.02 -7.68 -15.82
N MET A 215 1.05 -7.61 -14.96
CA MET A 215 2.42 -7.29 -15.34
C MET A 215 3.37 -8.50 -15.26
N GLN A 216 2.85 -9.73 -15.39
CA GLN A 216 3.65 -10.96 -15.29
C GLN A 216 4.85 -11.05 -16.26
N ARG A 217 4.84 -10.28 -17.36
CA ARG A 217 5.93 -10.21 -18.35
C ARG A 217 6.97 -9.12 -18.04
N GLU A 218 6.65 -8.21 -17.12
CA GLU A 218 7.53 -7.12 -16.74
C GLU A 218 8.55 -7.60 -15.70
N GLN A 219 9.58 -6.79 -15.46
CA GLN A 219 10.70 -7.17 -14.57
C GLN A 219 10.42 -6.93 -13.09
N SER A 220 9.31 -6.29 -12.74
CA SER A 220 8.99 -5.93 -11.36
C SER A 220 8.72 -7.14 -10.47
N LEU A 221 9.25 -7.10 -9.26
CA LEU A 221 8.98 -8.02 -8.16
C LEU A 221 8.05 -7.40 -7.12
N VAL A 222 8.20 -6.09 -6.88
CA VAL A 222 7.41 -5.34 -5.90
C VAL A 222 6.37 -4.49 -6.63
N TYR A 223 5.17 -4.42 -6.07
CA TYR A 223 4.01 -3.74 -6.64
C TYR A 223 3.45 -2.77 -5.62
N PRO A 224 4.00 -1.55 -5.49
CA PRO A 224 3.60 -0.62 -4.44
C PRO A 224 2.17 -0.11 -4.66
N VAL A 225 1.38 -0.07 -3.59
CA VAL A 225 0.02 0.45 -3.60
C VAL A 225 -0.11 1.47 -2.49
N MET A 226 -0.61 2.66 -2.82
CA MET A 226 -1.03 3.66 -1.85
C MET A 226 -2.56 3.63 -1.74
N VAL A 227 -3.11 3.65 -0.53
CA VAL A 227 -4.54 3.77 -0.27
C VAL A 227 -4.78 5.09 0.45
N ILE A 228 -5.59 5.95 -0.14
CA ILE A 228 -6.18 7.10 0.53
C ILE A 228 -7.55 6.63 1.01
N SER A 229 -7.59 6.29 2.30
CA SER A 229 -8.73 5.68 2.96
C SER A 229 -9.60 6.78 3.56
N ILE A 230 -10.79 6.96 3.01
CA ILE A 230 -11.86 7.80 3.55
C ILE A 230 -12.72 6.88 4.42
N MET A 231 -12.68 7.12 5.71
CA MET A 231 -13.38 6.39 6.74
C MET A 231 -14.63 7.17 7.14
N ASN A 232 -15.45 6.58 8.01
CA ASN A 232 -16.62 7.24 8.58
C ASN A 232 -16.23 8.59 9.22
N LEU A 233 -17.18 9.54 9.24
CA LEU A 233 -17.06 10.90 9.78
C LEU A 233 -16.02 11.74 9.04
N LEU A 234 -15.84 11.45 7.73
CA LEU A 234 -14.94 12.17 6.83
C LEU A 234 -13.48 12.16 7.30
N LYS A 235 -13.09 11.13 8.06
CA LYS A 235 -11.72 10.92 8.48
C LYS A 235 -10.93 10.29 7.34
N VAL A 236 -9.77 10.83 7.05
CA VAL A 236 -8.94 10.37 5.93
C VAL A 236 -7.55 10.00 6.42
N ARG A 237 -7.01 8.88 5.97
CA ARG A 237 -5.59 8.57 6.17
C ARG A 237 -4.96 7.99 4.92
N VAL A 238 -3.64 8.09 4.84
CA VAL A 238 -2.86 7.57 3.73
C VAL A 238 -2.07 6.35 4.19
N LEU A 239 -2.25 5.25 3.49
CA LEU A 239 -1.48 4.02 3.68
C LEU A 239 -0.59 3.81 2.47
N GLN A 240 0.68 3.51 2.70
CA GLN A 240 1.61 3.07 1.67
C GLN A 240 1.99 1.63 1.95
N GLY A 241 1.73 0.75 0.99
CA GLY A 241 1.99 -0.66 1.10
C GLY A 241 2.91 -1.18 0.01
N HIS A 242 3.71 -2.19 0.36
CA HIS A 242 4.35 -3.05 -0.61
C HIS A 242 4.57 -4.46 -0.07
N PHE A 243 4.69 -5.43 -0.97
CA PHE A 243 4.95 -6.83 -0.63
C PHE A 243 6.30 -7.28 -1.18
N ASP A 244 7.19 -7.74 -0.32
CA ASP A 244 8.52 -8.28 -0.65
C ASP A 244 8.80 -9.64 0.02
N GLY A 245 7.73 -10.41 0.24
CA GLY A 245 7.71 -11.64 1.06
C GLY A 245 6.96 -11.42 2.37
N THR A 246 6.91 -10.17 2.83
CA THR A 246 6.13 -9.66 3.95
C THR A 246 5.31 -8.46 3.47
N LEU A 247 4.11 -8.26 4.02
CA LEU A 247 3.32 -7.05 3.72
C LEU A 247 3.81 -5.91 4.62
N ASN A 248 4.44 -4.91 4.04
CA ASN A 248 4.93 -3.74 4.76
C ASN A 248 3.97 -2.58 4.55
N ILE A 249 3.43 -2.01 5.62
CA ILE A 249 2.49 -0.89 5.59
C ILE A 249 3.06 0.26 6.43
N ARG A 250 3.06 1.46 5.83
CA ARG A 250 3.21 2.73 6.54
C ARG A 250 1.87 3.45 6.51
N ARG A 251 1.49 4.09 7.61
CA ARG A 251 0.31 4.95 7.68
C ARG A 251 0.71 6.39 8.02
N SER A 252 -0.05 7.35 7.52
CA SER A 252 -0.01 8.73 8.01
C SER A 252 -0.83 8.87 9.28
N LYS A 253 -0.74 10.05 9.91
CA LYS A 253 -1.80 10.54 10.81
C LYS A 253 -3.16 10.60 10.10
N VAL A 254 -4.22 10.67 10.89
CA VAL A 254 -5.58 10.89 10.40
C VAL A 254 -5.79 12.39 10.13
N TYR A 255 -6.42 12.70 9.01
CA TYR A 255 -6.85 14.02 8.60
C TYR A 255 -8.37 14.13 8.74
N ASP A 256 -8.84 15.31 9.13
CA ASP A 256 -10.25 15.56 9.38
C ASP A 256 -10.82 16.49 8.30
N PHE A 257 -11.76 16.01 7.49
CA PHE A 257 -12.51 16.86 6.56
C PHE A 257 -13.79 17.42 7.18
N ALA A 258 -14.16 17.01 8.39
CA ALA A 258 -15.33 17.52 9.11
C ALA A 258 -15.06 18.87 9.81
N ILE A 259 -14.16 19.69 9.27
CA ILE A 259 -13.78 21.02 9.77
C ILE A 259 -14.28 22.12 8.84
N ASP A 260 -14.47 23.34 9.38
CA ASP A 260 -15.04 24.47 8.65
C ASP A 260 -14.25 24.85 7.39
N ASP A 261 -12.92 24.86 7.50
CA ASP A 261 -12.00 25.08 6.37
C ASP A 261 -11.06 23.88 6.22
N HIS A 262 -11.37 23.03 5.25
CA HIS A 262 -10.60 21.84 4.94
C HIS A 262 -9.58 22.05 3.80
N GLU A 263 -9.30 23.30 3.40
CA GLU A 263 -8.40 23.59 2.27
C GLU A 263 -7.02 22.96 2.47
N ASP A 264 -6.44 23.08 3.67
CA ASP A 264 -5.12 22.51 3.93
C ASP A 264 -5.15 20.98 3.93
N VAL A 265 -6.23 20.38 4.44
CA VAL A 265 -6.44 18.93 4.40
C VAL A 265 -6.57 18.44 2.94
N MET A 266 -7.30 19.19 2.10
CA MET A 266 -7.39 18.95 0.66
C MET A 266 -6.02 19.07 -0.04
N LYS A 267 -5.21 20.09 0.28
CA LYS A 267 -3.85 20.22 -0.26
C LYS A 267 -3.00 18.99 0.06
N HIS A 268 -3.06 18.48 1.28
CA HIS A 268 -2.31 17.28 1.67
C HIS A 268 -2.75 16.05 0.86
N VAL A 269 -4.06 15.78 0.78
CA VAL A 269 -4.60 14.63 0.04
C VAL A 269 -4.28 14.72 -1.46
N VAL A 270 -4.43 15.90 -2.06
CA VAL A 270 -4.06 16.15 -3.46
C VAL A 270 -2.55 16.01 -3.67
N GLY A 271 -1.73 16.43 -2.70
CA GLY A 271 -0.28 16.23 -2.71
C GLY A 271 0.11 14.75 -2.80
N TRP A 272 -0.59 13.87 -2.07
CA TRP A 272 -0.44 12.42 -2.17
C TRP A 272 -0.93 11.86 -3.51
N LEU A 273 -2.10 12.28 -4.00
CA LEU A 273 -2.62 11.89 -5.32
C LEU A 273 -1.69 12.30 -6.48
N ARG A 274 -0.91 13.36 -6.28
CA ARG A 274 0.10 13.85 -7.23
C ARG A 274 1.52 13.38 -6.91
N SER A 275 1.68 12.44 -5.99
CA SER A 275 2.98 11.95 -5.53
C SER A 275 3.90 11.49 -6.67
N THR A 276 5.20 11.56 -6.42
CA THR A 276 6.20 10.98 -7.31
C THR A 276 6.41 9.51 -6.96
N ALA A 277 6.08 8.62 -7.89
CA ALA A 277 6.43 7.20 -7.79
C ALA A 277 7.94 7.02 -7.96
N HIS A 278 8.59 6.33 -7.02
CA HIS A 278 10.02 6.03 -7.04
C HIS A 278 10.28 4.67 -6.37
N GLY A 279 11.53 4.40 -5.99
CA GLY A 279 11.94 3.11 -5.42
C GLY A 279 12.31 2.05 -6.46
N ASP A 280 13.13 1.09 -6.05
CA ASP A 280 13.46 -0.09 -6.85
C ASP A 280 12.35 -1.14 -6.71
N THR A 281 11.57 -1.34 -7.76
CA THR A 281 10.53 -2.37 -7.83
C THR A 281 11.00 -3.66 -8.49
N VAL A 282 12.23 -3.70 -9.01
CA VAL A 282 12.84 -4.89 -9.61
C VAL A 282 13.57 -5.71 -8.55
N LEU A 283 13.97 -5.06 -7.45
CA LEU A 283 14.83 -5.57 -6.38
C LEU A 283 16.14 -6.10 -6.94
N SER A 284 17.23 -5.36 -6.74
CA SER A 284 18.57 -5.91 -6.87
C SER A 284 18.66 -7.21 -6.06
N MET A 285 18.91 -8.36 -6.72
CA MET A 285 18.92 -9.69 -6.07
C MET A 285 20.05 -9.88 -5.03
N ARG A 286 20.69 -8.79 -4.57
CA ARG A 286 21.48 -8.75 -3.34
C ARG A 286 20.53 -8.64 -2.15
N MET A 287 19.65 -9.62 -1.96
CA MET A 287 19.05 -9.78 -0.64
C MET A 287 20.15 -10.25 0.32
N PRO A 288 20.19 -9.75 1.57
CA PRO A 288 21.01 -10.36 2.60
C PRO A 288 20.54 -11.81 2.70
N ILE A 289 21.45 -12.73 2.40
CA ILE A 289 21.28 -14.12 2.80
C ILE A 289 21.25 -14.04 4.32
N PHE A 290 20.06 -14.22 4.93
CA PHE A 290 20.03 -14.67 6.30
C PHE A 290 20.87 -15.93 6.30
N ARG A 291 22.06 -15.85 6.91
CA ARG A 291 22.89 -17.01 7.16
C ARG A 291 22.03 -17.89 8.06
N ASP A 292 21.43 -18.92 7.49
CA ASP A 292 21.04 -20.08 8.27
C ASP A 292 22.32 -20.54 8.95
N SER A 293 22.40 -20.27 10.25
CA SER A 293 23.35 -20.91 11.15
C SER A 293 22.94 -22.37 11.25
N HIS A 294 23.29 -23.12 10.22
CA HIS A 294 23.50 -24.56 10.31
C HIS A 294 24.95 -24.74 10.73
N ASP A 295 25.16 -24.76 12.04
CA ASP A 295 26.35 -25.38 12.64
C ASP A 295 26.14 -26.89 12.53
N ASP A 296 26.57 -27.46 11.40
CA ASP A 296 26.85 -28.89 11.33
C ASP A 296 28.29 -29.08 11.87
N GLU A 297 28.40 -29.25 13.19
CA GLU A 297 29.56 -29.90 13.80
C GLU A 297 29.40 -31.41 13.59
N ASP A 298 30.02 -31.95 12.54
CA ASP A 298 30.25 -33.39 12.39
C ASP A 298 31.76 -33.64 12.20
N ASP A 299 32.35 -34.15 13.29
CA ASP A 299 33.28 -35.27 13.37
C ASP A 299 34.46 -35.37 12.38
N ASP A 300 35.66 -35.05 12.86
CA ASP A 300 36.93 -35.55 12.31
C ASP A 300 37.46 -36.67 13.22
N GLU A 301 37.08 -37.91 12.91
CA GLU A 301 37.67 -39.14 13.46
C GLU A 301 39.07 -39.35 12.86
N GLY A 302 40.11 -39.01 13.64
CA GLY A 302 41.50 -39.37 13.35
C GLY A 302 41.89 -40.75 13.87
N GLN A 303 41.88 -41.76 12.99
CA GLN A 303 42.64 -43.02 13.07
C GLN A 303 43.51 -43.07 11.79
N ASP A 304 44.75 -43.53 11.71
CA ASP A 304 45.66 -44.25 12.61
C ASP A 304 47.08 -44.22 11.96
N GLU A 305 48.05 -44.74 12.71
CA GLU A 305 49.31 -45.38 12.32
C GLU A 305 50.65 -44.63 12.45
N GLY A 306 51.39 -45.03 13.49
CA GLY A 306 52.62 -45.79 13.27
C GLY A 306 53.94 -45.13 13.68
N GLY A 307 54.49 -45.48 14.85
CA GLY A 307 55.80 -44.94 15.26
C GLY A 307 56.46 -45.46 16.53
N ASN A 308 56.43 -46.77 16.76
CA ASN A 308 57.40 -47.61 17.48
C ASN A 308 58.55 -46.92 18.28
N MET A 309 58.58 -47.01 19.62
CA MET A 309 59.82 -47.11 20.41
C MET A 309 59.61 -47.88 21.73
N HIS A 310 60.23 -49.06 21.82
CA HIS A 310 60.63 -49.72 23.06
C HIS A 310 62.10 -50.12 22.90
N GLY A 311 62.94 -49.75 23.87
CA GLY A 311 64.36 -50.06 23.89
C GLY A 311 64.95 -49.70 25.24
N ASP A 312 64.94 -50.67 26.15
CA ASP A 312 65.61 -50.69 27.45
C ASP A 312 67.10 -50.32 27.37
N GLY A 313 67.57 -49.60 28.39
CA GLY A 313 68.98 -49.32 28.62
C GLY A 313 69.27 -48.89 30.06
N VAL A 314 69.62 -49.85 30.91
CA VAL A 314 70.22 -49.73 32.25
C VAL A 314 71.56 -50.50 32.16
N PRO A 315 72.72 -50.18 32.82
CA PRO A 315 72.89 -49.65 34.20
C PRO A 315 74.05 -48.65 34.52
N LYS A 316 73.99 -48.13 35.77
CA LYS A 316 75.07 -47.90 36.80
C LYS A 316 75.94 -46.63 36.72
N PRO A 317 76.57 -46.18 37.85
CA PRO A 317 76.80 -46.83 39.16
C PRO A 317 75.73 -46.63 40.23
#